data_AF-A0A6G3XNU8-F1
#
_entry.id   AF-A0A6G3XNU8-F1
#
_cell.length_a   1.000
_cell.length_b   1.000
_cell.length_c   1.000
_cell.angle_alpha   90.00
_cell.angle_beta   90.00
_cell.angle_gamma   90.00
#
_symmetry.space_group_name_H-M   'P 1'
#
loop_
_entity.id
_entity.type
_entity.pdbx_description
1 polymer ?
#
loop_
_entity_poly.entity_id
_entity_poly.type
_entity_poly.pdbx_seq_one_letter_code
_entity_poly.pdbx_strand_id
1 'polypeptide(L)' 'PAKPWPGFLERFAPAYEAELDAFLRVVRGELANPCDGREALHALRIAEACEVSRRERRPVAMSEIPGG' A
#
# COMPACT_ATOMS: atom_id res chain seq x y z
N PRO A 1 20.54 4.82 6.16
CA PRO A 1 20.85 4.94 7.61
C PRO A 1 22.19 4.29 7.93
N ALA A 2 22.94 4.84 8.88
CA ALA A 2 24.27 4.32 9.26
C ALA A 2 24.22 2.94 9.94
N LYS A 3 23.03 2.52 10.39
CA LYS A 3 22.75 1.19 10.95
C LYS A 3 21.51 0.59 10.27
N PRO A 4 21.49 -0.73 9.96
CA PRO A 4 20.28 -1.40 9.50
C PRO A 4 19.19 -1.41 10.59
N TRP A 5 17.93 -1.44 10.15
CA TRP A 5 16.80 -1.54 11.06
C TRP A 5 16.75 -2.92 11.71
N PRO A 6 16.45 -3.03 13.03
CA PRO A 6 16.31 -4.31 13.72
C PRO A 6 15.16 -5.16 13.19
N GLY A 7 14.10 -4.52 12.69
CA GLY A 7 12.91 -5.18 12.20
C GLY A 7 12.02 -4.24 11.38
N PHE A 8 10.92 -4.79 10.91
CA PHE A 8 9.94 -4.09 10.09
C PHE A 8 9.27 -2.96 10.89
N LEU A 9 8.85 -3.23 12.13
CA LEU A 9 8.15 -2.26 12.96
C LEU A 9 9.05 -1.07 13.28
N GLU A 10 10.31 -1.31 13.61
CA GLU A 10 11.27 -0.23 13.91
C GLU A 10 11.56 0.62 12.68
N ARG A 11 11.58 0.01 11.49
CA ARG A 11 11.75 0.73 10.23
C ARG A 11 10.57 1.66 9.92
N PHE A 12 9.35 1.22 10.23
CA PHE A 12 8.12 1.89 9.80
C PHE A 12 7.34 2.57 10.94
N ALA A 13 7.84 2.58 12.17
CA ALA A 13 7.18 3.21 13.31
C ALA A 13 6.74 4.67 13.03
N PRO A 14 7.58 5.54 12.43
CA PRO A 14 7.14 6.90 12.11
C PRO A 14 5.99 6.95 11.08
N ALA A 15 5.95 6.02 10.15
CA ALA A 15 4.86 5.94 9.16
C ALA A 15 3.57 5.44 9.81
N TYR A 16 3.68 4.43 10.67
CA TYR A 16 2.54 3.87 11.41
C TYR A 16 1.86 4.92 12.30
N GLU A 17 2.65 5.71 13.03
CA GLU A 17 2.14 6.83 13.84
C GLU A 17 1.44 7.88 12.98
N ALA A 18 2.07 8.28 11.86
CA ALA A 18 1.49 9.27 10.95
C ALA A 18 0.18 8.79 10.29
N GLU A 19 0.08 7.51 9.95
CA GLU A 19 -1.12 6.91 9.36
C GLU A 19 -2.29 6.86 10.37
N LEU A 20 -2.02 6.54 11.64
CA LEU A 20 -3.03 6.58 12.69
C LEU A 20 -3.53 8.01 12.96
N ASP A 21 -2.63 8.99 13.00
CA ASP A 21 -3.01 10.40 13.15
C ASP A 21 -3.86 10.88 11.97
N ALA A 22 -3.48 10.52 10.74
CA ALA A 22 -4.25 10.83 9.55
C ALA A 22 -5.66 10.19 9.59
N PHE A 23 -5.74 8.92 10.01
CA PHE A 23 -7.02 8.22 10.20
C PHE A 23 -7.94 8.96 11.18
N LEU A 24 -7.42 9.38 12.34
CA LEU A 24 -8.19 10.13 13.33
C LEU A 24 -8.73 11.45 12.79
N ARG A 25 -7.93 12.16 11.99
CA ARG A 25 -8.37 13.40 11.33
C ARG A 25 -9.45 13.15 10.29
N VAL A 26 -9.36 12.06 9.52
CA VAL A 26 -10.39 11.67 8.54
C VAL A 26 -11.72 11.37 9.23
N VAL A 27 -11.72 10.56 10.30
CA VAL A 27 -12.98 10.21 11.01
C VAL A 27 -13.61 11.40 11.73
N ARG A 28 -12.82 12.42 12.07
CA ARG A 28 -13.32 13.71 12.61
C ARG A 28 -13.80 14.68 11.53
N GLY A 29 -13.59 14.37 10.25
CA GLY A 29 -13.91 15.27 9.14
C GLY A 29 -12.91 16.41 8.94
N GLU A 30 -11.73 16.33 9.57
CA GLU A 30 -10.67 17.34 9.51
C GLU A 30 -9.72 17.13 8.32
N LEU A 31 -9.81 15.98 7.65
CA LEU A 31 -9.00 15.60 6.50
C LEU A 31 -9.84 14.78 5.52
N ALA A 32 -9.73 15.07 4.21
CA ALA A 32 -10.28 14.18 3.18
C ALA A 32 -9.50 12.86 3.17
N ASN A 33 -10.18 11.73 2.98
CA ASN A 33 -9.50 10.43 3.00
C ASN A 33 -8.42 10.36 1.90
N PRO A 34 -7.11 10.29 2.25
CA PRO A 34 -6.04 10.28 1.26
C PRO A 34 -5.88 8.92 0.57
N CYS A 35 -6.49 7.85 1.09
CA CYS A 35 -6.39 6.49 0.57
C CYS A 35 -7.70 5.75 0.87
N ASP A 36 -8.67 5.86 -0.04
CA ASP A 36 -9.92 5.14 0.10
C ASP A 36 -9.78 3.65 -0.25
N GLY A 37 -10.87 2.89 -0.08
CA GLY A 37 -10.84 1.45 -0.36
C GLY A 37 -10.52 1.10 -1.82
N ARG A 38 -10.73 2.02 -2.78
CA ARG A 38 -10.44 1.79 -4.19
C ARG A 38 -8.94 1.83 -4.44
N GLU A 39 -8.22 2.75 -3.79
CA GLU A 39 -6.76 2.80 -3.84
C GLU A 39 -6.13 1.54 -3.24
N ALA A 40 -6.66 1.06 -2.10
CA ALA A 40 -6.22 -0.19 -1.50
C ALA A 40 -6.44 -1.40 -2.44
N LEU A 41 -7.60 -1.48 -3.09
CA LEU A 41 -7.89 -2.51 -4.09
C LEU A 41 -6.96 -2.41 -5.30
N HIS A 42 -6.66 -1.20 -5.76
CA HIS A 42 -5.75 -0.98 -6.88
C HIS A 42 -4.33 -1.45 -6.55
N ALA A 43 -3.83 -1.15 -5.34
CA ALA A 43 -2.53 -1.63 -4.86
C ALA A 43 -2.48 -3.17 -4.78
N LEU A 44 -3.56 -3.82 -4.33
CA LEU A 44 -3.66 -5.28 -4.32
C LEU A 44 -3.57 -5.86 -5.74
N ARG A 45 -4.29 -5.28 -6.71
CA ARG A 45 -4.25 -5.73 -8.11
C ARG A 45 -2.85 -5.59 -8.72
N ILE A 46 -2.10 -4.57 -8.34
CA ILE A 46 -0.68 -4.45 -8.73
C ILE A 46 0.14 -5.60 -8.15
N ALA A 47 -0.09 -5.99 -6.89
CA ALA A 47 0.58 -7.13 -6.29
C ALA A 47 0.23 -8.46 -7.00
N GLU A 48 -1.01 -8.65 -7.41
CA GLU A 48 -1.44 -9.79 -8.23
C GLU A 48 -0.74 -9.82 -9.60
N ALA A 49 -0.63 -8.67 -10.28
CA ALA A 49 0.14 -8.55 -11.52
C ALA A 49 1.60 -8.96 -11.34
N CYS A 50 2.23 -8.53 -10.24
CA CYS A 50 3.58 -8.91 -9.88
C CYS A 50 3.73 -10.42 -9.65
N GLU A 51 2.72 -11.06 -9.03
CA GLU A 51 2.72 -12.51 -8.82
C GLU A 51 2.63 -13.28 -10.15
N VAL A 52 1.73 -12.86 -11.04
CA VAL A 52 1.62 -13.44 -12.40
C VAL A 52 2.93 -13.24 -13.17
N SER A 53 3.49 -12.02 -13.14
CA SER A 53 4.76 -11.68 -13.79
C SER A 53 5.91 -12.55 -13.29
N ARG A 54 6.00 -12.77 -11.97
CA ARG A 54 7.01 -13.65 -11.36
C ARG A 54 6.90 -15.08 -11.89
N ARG A 55 5.68 -15.61 -11.98
CA ARG A 55 5.42 -16.98 -12.43
C ARG A 55 5.71 -17.17 -13.92
N GLU A 56 5.30 -16.20 -14.74
CA GLU A 56 5.38 -16.27 -16.21
C GLU A 56 6.67 -15.68 -16.78
N ARG A 57 7.47 -15.00 -15.94
CA ARG A 57 8.72 -14.32 -16.31
C ARG A 57 8.54 -13.31 -17.46
N ARG A 58 7.43 -12.56 -17.44
CA ARG A 58 7.12 -11.49 -18.40
C ARG A 58 6.43 -10.31 -17.73
N PRO A 59 6.52 -9.09 -18.29
CA PRO A 59 5.64 -7.99 -17.90
C PRO A 59 4.15 -8.36 -18.08
N VAL A 60 3.32 -7.88 -17.15
CA VAL A 60 1.86 -8.07 -17.14
C VAL A 60 1.20 -6.69 -17.14
N ALA A 61 0.33 -6.43 -18.11
CA ALA A 61 -0.44 -5.20 -18.16
C ALA A 61 -1.62 -5.26 -17.19
N MET A 62 -2.03 -4.12 -16.62
CA MET A 62 -3.16 -4.08 -15.67
C MET A 62 -4.49 -4.50 -16.29
N SER A 63 -4.65 -4.41 -17.61
CA SER A 63 -5.82 -4.93 -18.33
C SER A 63 -5.94 -6.46 -18.31
N GLU A 64 -4.86 -7.17 -17.97
CA GLU A 64 -4.86 -8.63 -17.80
C GLU A 64 -5.36 -9.05 -16.40
N ILE A 65 -5.38 -8.12 -15.43
CA ILE A 65 -5.85 -8.39 -14.06
C ILE A 65 -7.31 -7.98 -13.95
N PRO A 66 -8.23 -8.91 -13.63
CA PRO A 66 -9.65 -8.61 -13.48
C PRO A 66 -9.88 -7.43 -12.55
N GLY A 67 -10.72 -6.49 -12.99
CA GLY A 67 -11.31 -5.48 -12.12
C GLY A 67 -12.68 -5.97 -11.70
N GLY A 68 -12.97 -5.94 -10.40
CA GLY A 68 -14.35 -6.03 -9.92
C GLY A 68 -15.20 -4.87 -10.44
#